data_AF-A0A848LGA6-F1
#
_entry.id   AF-A0A848LGA6-F1
#
_cell.length_a   1.000
_cell.length_b   1.000
_cell.length_c   1.000
_cell.angle_alpha   90.00
_cell.angle_beta   90.00
_cell.angle_gamma   90.00
#
_symmetry.space_group_name_H-M   'P 1'
#
loop_
_entity.id
_entity.type
_entity.pdbx_description
1 polymer ?
#
loop_
_entity_poly.entity_id
_entity_poly.type
_entity_poly.pdbx_seq_one_letter_code
_entity_poly.pdbx_strand_id
1 'polypeptide(L)'
;MSTTPNPEATRALLSLCENRARWPSELAPDAVRKLLAEGADVHGRGRYGSTPLHFAVLAPDSESDPRPNLDVVRVLLEAGADPNARDDHAQTPLLRAVPSNSDERYEAHALELIHLLRAAGARVPDDVRGRNAGAFRMGGTPRIYTELLDAGARIDVRDDEGGTPLHQTVDFWDAPLAELLLARGADVNALDGLGRTPLGLALRTRQERVDWGMESIHDPGLSDLNAVIDVLERAGGKPRVPYAWNEADPFGPFPVDSAALRAAVPEDGFPFEHDVESAQEFITGLRSDGTPSRPLALLAALRDTLGTPPRHLRLKGPLTLNGPFFHHGDLEVDGHLDIRRPFAVTGNLIVHGVLDDNGNDSPVHVLGDVRCHALFSSGDFNVKGDIHARDIVMGYYNDHSLSADTIHARVVISVDHDIMADVKAEHEFGDRIRPRDGEDSVAKRLRALFVPEVFREEAPGNEDEDEALYDEHDLFDRLRKGLPVFRERP
;
A
#
# COMPACT_ATOMS: atom_id res chain seq x y z
N MET A 1 -5.07 -25.74 36.89
CA MET A 1 -6.49 -25.31 36.94
C MET A 1 -6.68 -24.33 35.81
N SER A 2 -7.55 -24.64 34.84
CA SER A 2 -7.90 -23.72 33.76
C SER A 2 -8.76 -22.62 34.37
N THR A 3 -8.12 -21.54 34.80
CA THR A 3 -8.81 -20.32 35.19
C THR A 3 -9.16 -19.57 33.91
N THR A 4 -10.45 -19.43 33.64
CA THR A 4 -10.96 -18.54 32.59
C THR A 4 -10.31 -17.16 32.71
N PRO A 5 -9.84 -16.55 31.60
CA PRO A 5 -9.25 -15.22 31.63
C PRO A 5 -10.17 -14.19 32.26
N ASN A 6 -9.62 -13.31 33.11
CA ASN A 6 -10.33 -12.19 33.71
C ASN A 6 -10.27 -10.97 32.77
N PRO A 7 -11.38 -10.60 32.08
CA PRO A 7 -11.35 -9.54 31.06
C PRO A 7 -11.00 -8.16 31.60
N GLU A 8 -11.35 -7.86 32.85
CA GLU A 8 -11.01 -6.58 33.48
C GLU A 8 -9.52 -6.49 33.76
N ALA A 9 -8.93 -7.56 34.30
CA ALA A 9 -7.48 -7.64 34.53
C ALA A 9 -6.70 -7.61 33.20
N THR A 10 -7.20 -8.27 32.15
CA THR A 10 -6.62 -8.19 30.78
C THR A 10 -6.64 -6.75 30.25
N ARG A 11 -7.77 -6.04 30.38
CA ARG A 11 -7.89 -4.65 29.94
C ARG A 11 -6.97 -3.72 30.74
N ALA A 12 -6.84 -3.95 32.04
CA ALA A 12 -5.94 -3.19 32.89
C ALA A 12 -4.46 -3.41 32.51
N LEU A 13 -4.07 -4.67 32.23
CA LEU A 13 -2.72 -4.99 31.75
C LEU A 13 -2.43 -4.32 30.42
N LEU A 14 -3.33 -4.45 29.43
CA LEU A 14 -3.20 -3.79 28.14
C LEU A 14 -3.08 -2.27 28.28
N SER A 15 -3.98 -1.65 29.05
CA SER A 15 -3.97 -0.21 29.28
C SER A 15 -2.69 0.28 29.97
N LEU A 16 -2.12 -0.52 30.86
CA LEU A 16 -0.88 -0.20 31.56
C LEU A 16 0.32 -0.28 30.61
N CYS A 17 0.38 -1.29 29.74
CA CYS A 17 1.44 -1.43 28.75
C CYS A 17 1.32 -0.42 27.60
N GLU A 18 0.10 -0.14 27.10
CA GLU A 18 -0.14 0.78 25.97
C GLU A 18 0.17 2.24 26.32
N ASN A 19 -0.14 2.69 27.55
CA ASN A 19 0.00 4.09 27.92
C ASN A 19 1.40 4.40 28.49
N ARG A 20 2.30 4.87 27.62
CA ARG A 20 3.67 5.26 27.98
C ARG A 20 3.75 6.26 29.13
N ALA A 21 2.82 7.21 29.25
CA ALA A 21 2.86 8.21 30.32
C ALA A 21 2.76 7.58 31.73
N ARG A 22 2.19 6.38 31.83
CA ARG A 22 2.06 5.63 33.08
C ARG A 22 3.28 4.76 33.38
N TRP A 23 4.19 4.57 32.44
CA TRP A 23 5.30 3.63 32.62
C TRP A 23 6.21 3.97 33.80
N PRO A 24 6.67 5.23 33.99
CA PRO A 24 7.60 5.55 35.07
C PRO A 24 7.03 5.32 36.48
N SER A 25 5.71 5.45 36.65
CA SER A 25 5.04 5.39 37.96
C SER A 25 4.29 4.09 38.21
N GLU A 26 3.80 3.42 37.17
CA GLU A 26 2.84 2.31 37.31
C GLU A 26 3.27 1.01 36.62
N LEU A 27 4.02 1.06 35.50
CA LEU A 27 4.47 -0.15 34.80
C LEU A 27 5.71 -0.73 35.47
N ALA A 28 5.50 -1.47 36.56
CA ALA A 28 6.52 -2.18 37.31
C ALA A 28 6.31 -3.71 37.26
N PRO A 29 7.37 -4.53 37.43
CA PRO A 29 7.28 -5.99 37.46
C PRO A 29 6.19 -6.51 38.40
N ASP A 30 6.08 -5.94 39.61
CA ASP A 30 5.10 -6.37 40.62
C ASP A 30 3.65 -6.05 40.21
N ALA A 31 3.43 -4.92 39.53
CA ALA A 31 2.11 -4.55 39.01
C ALA A 31 1.65 -5.54 37.94
N VAL A 32 2.57 -5.94 37.05
CA VAL A 32 2.30 -6.96 36.01
C VAL A 32 2.07 -8.33 36.65
N ARG A 33 2.92 -8.77 37.59
CA ARG A 33 2.73 -10.05 38.32
C ARG A 33 1.38 -10.09 39.04
N LYS A 34 0.95 -8.99 39.65
CA LYS A 34 -0.36 -8.88 40.30
C LYS A 34 -1.51 -9.07 39.32
N LEU A 35 -1.51 -8.34 38.19
CA LEU A 35 -2.56 -8.44 37.17
C LEU A 35 -2.64 -9.86 36.59
N LEU A 36 -1.49 -10.49 36.34
CA LEU A 36 -1.43 -11.88 35.89
C LEU A 36 -1.99 -12.85 36.95
N ALA A 37 -1.69 -12.65 38.24
CA ALA A 37 -2.26 -13.44 39.33
C ALA A 37 -3.78 -13.24 39.50
N GLU A 38 -4.31 -12.07 39.12
CA GLU A 38 -5.75 -11.77 39.05
C GLU A 38 -6.43 -12.38 37.80
N GLY A 39 -5.66 -13.08 36.95
CA GLY A 39 -6.16 -13.79 35.78
C GLY A 39 -6.11 -12.99 34.47
N ALA A 40 -5.31 -11.92 34.39
CA ALA A 40 -5.10 -11.22 33.13
C ALA A 40 -4.53 -12.16 32.06
N ASP A 41 -5.08 -12.08 30.86
CA ASP A 41 -4.57 -12.79 29.68
C ASP A 41 -3.32 -12.10 29.15
N VAL A 42 -2.17 -12.77 29.26
CA VAL A 42 -0.89 -12.29 28.72
C VAL A 42 -0.89 -12.20 27.18
N HIS A 43 -1.85 -12.86 26.52
CA HIS A 43 -2.06 -12.84 25.06
C HIS A 43 -3.21 -11.91 24.63
N GLY A 44 -3.80 -11.15 25.56
CA GLY A 44 -4.89 -10.23 25.24
C GLY A 44 -4.51 -9.29 24.09
N ARG A 45 -5.45 -9.05 23.17
CA ARG A 45 -5.24 -8.16 22.01
C ARG A 45 -5.84 -6.78 22.32
N GLY A 46 -5.00 -5.76 22.28
CA GLY A 46 -5.38 -4.36 22.39
C GLY A 46 -5.64 -3.73 21.02
N ARG A 47 -5.35 -2.44 20.92
CA ARG A 47 -5.43 -1.69 19.65
C ARG A 47 -4.49 -2.33 18.60
N TYR A 48 -4.96 -2.41 17.35
CA TYR A 48 -4.24 -3.02 16.23
C TYR A 48 -3.77 -4.45 16.49
N GLY A 49 -4.48 -5.19 17.36
CA GLY A 49 -4.12 -6.57 17.68
C GLY A 49 -2.84 -6.74 18.51
N SER A 50 -2.26 -5.66 19.01
CA SER A 50 -1.02 -5.70 19.80
C SER A 50 -1.24 -6.35 21.17
N THR A 51 -0.30 -7.19 21.59
CA THR A 51 -0.29 -7.85 22.91
C THR A 51 0.43 -6.99 23.96
N PRO A 52 0.30 -7.28 25.27
CA PRO A 52 1.10 -6.60 26.30
C PRO A 52 2.60 -6.60 26.00
N LEU A 53 3.13 -7.69 25.43
CA LEU A 53 4.54 -7.79 25.05
C LEU A 53 4.90 -6.87 23.88
N HIS A 54 4.01 -6.67 22.90
CA HIS A 54 4.25 -5.71 21.81
C HIS A 54 4.44 -4.30 22.37
N PHE A 55 3.57 -3.88 23.29
CA PHE A 55 3.65 -2.55 23.88
C PHE A 55 4.87 -2.37 24.79
N ALA A 56 5.15 -3.38 25.63
CA ALA A 56 6.21 -3.30 26.64
C ALA A 56 7.63 -3.21 26.07
N VAL A 57 7.82 -3.48 24.78
CA VAL A 57 9.13 -3.44 24.10
C VAL A 57 9.28 -2.27 23.14
N LEU A 58 8.25 -1.43 22.96
CA LEU A 58 8.28 -0.35 21.98
C LEU A 58 9.41 0.64 22.28
N ALA A 59 10.32 0.80 21.32
CA ALA A 59 11.41 1.78 21.40
C ALA A 59 10.88 3.23 21.51
N PRO A 60 11.55 4.11 22.27
CA PRO A 60 11.13 5.50 22.43
C PRO A 60 11.23 6.28 21.10
N ASP A 61 10.25 7.14 20.82
CA ASP A 61 10.26 7.99 19.62
C ASP A 61 10.92 9.34 19.89
N SER A 62 11.00 9.74 21.16
CA SER A 62 11.59 10.99 21.64
C SER A 62 12.33 10.83 22.96
N GLU A 63 13.17 11.81 23.34
CA GLU A 63 13.86 11.82 24.64
C GLU A 63 12.92 11.84 25.85
N SER A 64 11.71 12.37 25.67
CA SER A 64 10.68 12.39 26.70
C SER A 64 9.98 11.05 26.89
N ASP A 65 10.10 10.13 25.93
CA ASP A 65 9.45 8.83 26.04
C ASP A 65 10.21 7.92 27.03
N PRO A 66 9.50 7.24 27.94
CA PRO A 66 10.14 6.30 28.85
C PRO A 66 10.67 5.10 28.08
N ARG A 67 11.83 4.61 28.51
CA ARG A 67 12.43 3.40 27.95
C ARG A 67 11.67 2.16 28.43
N PRO A 68 11.57 1.11 27.61
CA PRO A 68 11.10 -0.20 28.05
C PRO A 68 11.78 -0.69 29.32
N ASN A 69 11.00 -1.25 30.25
CA ASN A 69 11.55 -1.89 31.43
C ASN A 69 11.84 -3.36 31.14
N LEU A 70 13.12 -3.73 31.05
CA LEU A 70 13.55 -5.11 30.76
C LEU A 70 12.98 -6.13 31.75
N ASP A 71 12.79 -5.77 33.01
CA ASP A 71 12.23 -6.68 34.01
C ASP A 71 10.73 -6.89 33.82
N VAL A 72 10.00 -5.88 33.32
CA VAL A 72 8.61 -6.04 32.90
C VAL A 72 8.53 -7.00 31.70
N VAL A 73 9.42 -6.85 30.72
CA VAL A 73 9.51 -7.76 29.57
C VAL A 73 9.81 -9.18 30.03
N ARG A 74 10.75 -9.37 30.97
CA ARG A 74 11.03 -10.69 31.58
C ARG A 74 9.80 -11.27 32.25
N VAL A 75 9.05 -10.51 33.05
CA VAL A 75 7.82 -10.98 33.71
C VAL A 75 6.80 -11.47 32.69
N LEU A 76 6.59 -10.73 31.60
CA LEU A 76 5.65 -11.12 30.56
C LEU A 76 6.09 -12.42 29.88
N LEU A 77 7.37 -12.55 29.54
CA LEU A 77 7.92 -13.77 28.93
C LEU A 77 7.87 -14.98 29.89
N GLU A 78 8.21 -14.80 31.17
CA GLU A 78 8.07 -15.82 32.23
C GLU A 78 6.63 -16.29 32.40
N ALA A 79 5.66 -15.39 32.20
CA ALA A 79 4.24 -15.68 32.23
C ALA A 79 3.71 -16.35 30.95
N GLY A 80 4.58 -16.62 29.98
CA GLY A 80 4.23 -17.31 28.74
C GLY A 80 3.82 -16.39 27.59
N ALA A 81 4.08 -15.08 27.65
CA ALA A 81 3.88 -14.21 26.50
C ALA A 81 4.60 -14.77 25.27
N ASP A 82 3.90 -14.88 24.14
CA ASP A 82 4.47 -15.38 22.90
C ASP A 82 5.36 -14.29 22.26
N PRO A 83 6.69 -14.48 22.18
CA PRO A 83 7.60 -13.52 21.59
C PRO A 83 7.49 -13.43 20.06
N ASN A 84 6.73 -14.32 19.42
CA ASN A 84 6.46 -14.34 17.98
C ASN A 84 5.01 -13.98 17.63
N ALA A 85 4.22 -13.52 18.62
CA ALA A 85 2.86 -13.06 18.37
C ALA A 85 2.85 -11.97 17.28
N ARG A 86 1.80 -11.96 16.45
CA ARG A 86 1.62 -10.97 15.39
C ARG A 86 0.46 -10.02 15.69
N ASP A 87 0.74 -8.73 15.57
CA ASP A 87 -0.28 -7.69 15.53
C ASP A 87 -0.96 -7.63 14.14
N ASP A 88 -1.91 -6.71 13.96
CA ASP A 88 -2.69 -6.59 12.72
C ASP A 88 -1.85 -6.07 11.52
N HIS A 89 -0.62 -5.61 11.78
CA HIS A 89 0.38 -5.23 10.78
C HIS A 89 1.47 -6.31 10.61
N ALA A 90 1.20 -7.52 11.10
CA ALA A 90 2.12 -8.66 11.13
C ALA A 90 3.45 -8.41 11.88
N GLN A 91 3.58 -7.33 12.66
CA GLN A 91 4.79 -7.07 13.43
C GLN A 91 4.88 -8.05 14.60
N THR A 92 6.11 -8.39 14.97
CA THR A 92 6.41 -9.16 16.19
C THR A 92 6.98 -8.24 17.27
N PRO A 93 6.96 -8.63 18.55
CA PRO A 93 7.63 -7.89 19.61
C PRO A 93 9.10 -7.57 19.29
N LEU A 94 9.83 -8.50 18.66
CA LEU A 94 11.23 -8.26 18.26
C LEU A 94 11.35 -7.11 17.26
N LEU A 95 10.49 -7.05 16.24
CA LEU A 95 10.50 -5.94 15.28
C LEU A 95 10.04 -4.62 15.90
N ARG A 96 9.13 -4.66 16.87
CA ARG A 96 8.69 -3.47 17.64
C ARG A 96 9.78 -2.91 18.56
N ALA A 97 10.75 -3.74 18.97
CA ALA A 97 11.90 -3.33 19.78
C ALA A 97 13.01 -2.60 18.99
N VAL A 98 13.03 -2.74 17.66
CA VAL A 98 13.90 -1.93 16.79
C VAL A 98 13.45 -0.46 16.90
N PRO A 99 14.34 0.53 17.03
CA PRO A 99 14.00 1.95 17.07
C PRO A 99 13.61 2.49 15.69
N SER A 100 12.84 3.58 15.67
CA SER A 100 12.46 4.34 14.46
C SER A 100 13.46 5.46 14.12
N ASN A 101 14.43 5.70 15.00
CA ASN A 101 15.48 6.71 14.85
C ASN A 101 16.86 6.10 15.10
N SER A 102 17.87 6.60 14.38
CA SER A 102 19.26 6.12 14.44
C SER A 102 20.05 6.70 15.62
N ASP A 103 19.38 7.16 16.67
CA ASP A 103 20.03 7.74 17.84
C ASP A 103 20.75 6.65 18.65
N GLU A 104 22.08 6.73 18.63
CA GLU A 104 22.97 5.79 19.31
C GLU A 104 22.69 5.67 20.82
N ARG A 105 22.04 6.67 21.43
CA ARG A 105 21.68 6.65 22.87
C ARG A 105 20.68 5.54 23.21
N TYR A 106 19.86 5.11 22.26
CA TYR A 106 18.89 4.02 22.45
C TYR A 106 19.42 2.66 22.01
N GLU A 107 20.51 2.64 21.26
CA GLU A 107 21.05 1.44 20.63
C GLU A 107 21.33 0.34 21.64
N ALA A 108 22.08 0.63 22.71
CA ALA A 108 22.45 -0.36 23.71
C ALA A 108 21.21 -1.01 24.36
N HIS A 109 20.18 -0.22 24.65
CA HIS A 109 18.95 -0.71 25.26
C HIS A 109 18.10 -1.53 24.28
N ALA A 110 18.02 -1.10 23.01
CA ALA A 110 17.36 -1.87 21.95
C ALA A 110 18.05 -3.23 21.73
N LEU A 111 19.38 -3.28 21.74
CA LEU A 111 20.15 -4.52 21.64
C LEU A 111 19.86 -5.46 22.82
N GLU A 112 19.79 -4.95 24.04
CA GLU A 112 19.43 -5.74 25.23
C GLU A 112 18.01 -6.33 25.12
N LEU A 113 17.04 -5.55 24.63
CA LEU A 113 15.67 -6.04 24.36
C LEU A 113 15.66 -7.12 23.28
N ILE A 114 16.36 -6.92 22.17
CA ILE A 114 16.46 -7.89 21.07
C ILE A 114 17.07 -9.19 21.59
N HIS A 115 18.17 -9.12 22.35
CA HIS A 115 18.81 -10.28 22.96
C HIS A 115 17.89 -11.01 23.94
N LEU A 116 17.17 -10.27 24.78
CA LEU A 116 16.20 -10.85 25.72
C LEU A 116 15.07 -11.59 24.98
N LEU A 117 14.49 -10.97 23.96
CA LEU A 117 13.42 -11.57 23.14
C LEU A 117 13.92 -12.81 22.40
N ARG A 118 15.12 -12.75 21.82
CA ARG A 118 15.76 -13.90 21.15
C ARG A 118 16.04 -15.05 22.12
N ALA A 119 16.51 -14.75 23.34
CA ALA A 119 16.72 -15.77 24.37
C ALA A 119 15.41 -16.47 24.77
N ALA A 120 14.27 -15.78 24.66
CA ALA A 120 12.94 -16.34 24.85
C ALA A 120 12.37 -17.04 23.60
N GLY A 121 13.11 -17.10 22.50
CA GLY A 121 12.71 -17.78 21.26
C GLY A 121 12.07 -16.89 20.19
N ALA A 122 12.19 -15.57 20.29
CA ALA A 122 11.81 -14.65 19.22
C ALA A 122 12.65 -14.92 17.96
N ARG A 123 12.00 -14.89 16.80
CA ARG A 123 12.63 -14.99 15.47
C ARG A 123 12.38 -13.72 14.68
N VAL A 124 13.30 -13.42 13.77
CA VAL A 124 13.05 -12.37 12.76
C VAL A 124 12.12 -12.96 11.70
N PRO A 125 10.91 -12.40 11.50
CA PRO A 125 10.03 -12.87 10.45
C PRO A 125 10.57 -12.45 9.08
N ASP A 126 10.35 -13.28 8.06
CA ASP A 126 10.88 -13.10 6.70
C ASP A 126 9.83 -12.62 5.69
N ASP A 127 8.58 -12.54 6.13
CA ASP A 127 7.39 -12.21 5.35
C ASP A 127 6.76 -10.86 5.74
N VAL A 128 7.33 -10.16 6.72
CA VAL A 128 6.90 -8.81 7.09
C VAL A 128 7.49 -7.81 6.11
N ARG A 129 6.61 -7.19 5.33
CA ARG A 129 6.95 -6.29 4.22
C ARG A 129 6.63 -4.82 4.56
N GLY A 130 7.23 -3.92 3.80
CA GLY A 130 6.98 -2.48 3.86
C GLY A 130 8.19 -1.69 4.36
N ARG A 131 8.38 -0.48 3.81
CA ARG A 131 9.54 0.39 4.09
C ARG A 131 9.68 0.81 5.56
N ASN A 132 8.57 0.85 6.29
CA ASN A 132 8.52 1.21 7.72
C ASN A 132 8.27 0.00 8.65
N ALA A 133 8.43 -1.21 8.12
CA ALA A 133 8.14 -2.47 8.78
C ALA A 133 9.30 -3.46 8.57
N GLY A 134 9.25 -4.59 9.26
CA GLY A 134 10.27 -5.64 9.07
C GLY A 134 11.61 -5.30 9.71
N ALA A 135 12.64 -6.05 9.33
CA ALA A 135 13.96 -5.99 9.96
C ALA A 135 14.81 -4.77 9.53
N PHE A 136 14.50 -4.15 8.38
CA PHE A 136 15.28 -3.07 7.76
C PHE A 136 14.49 -1.76 7.62
N ARG A 137 13.69 -1.43 8.64
CA ARG A 137 12.91 -0.18 8.68
C ARG A 137 13.79 1.03 8.97
N MET A 138 13.30 2.24 8.71
CA MET A 138 13.98 3.48 9.07
C MET A 138 14.49 3.53 10.51
N GLY A 139 15.71 4.05 10.66
CA GLY A 139 16.29 4.43 11.95
C GLY A 139 16.97 3.31 12.73
N GLY A 140 17.10 2.08 12.23
CA GLY A 140 18.03 1.14 12.83
C GLY A 140 19.48 1.64 12.71
N THR A 141 20.34 1.27 13.66
CA THR A 141 21.79 1.49 13.53
C THR A 141 22.47 0.27 12.88
N PRO A 142 23.68 0.42 12.30
CA PRO A 142 24.43 -0.72 11.75
C PRO A 142 24.63 -1.88 12.74
N ARG A 143 24.70 -1.61 14.05
CA ARG A 143 24.81 -2.67 15.07
C ARG A 143 23.50 -3.42 15.28
N ILE A 144 22.36 -2.73 15.28
CA ILE A 144 21.05 -3.38 15.36
C ILE A 144 20.82 -4.25 14.12
N TYR A 145 21.09 -3.73 12.92
CA TYR A 145 20.96 -4.53 11.69
C TYR A 145 21.93 -5.71 11.65
N THR A 146 23.16 -5.54 12.17
CA THR A 146 24.10 -6.65 12.36
C THR A 146 23.50 -7.76 13.20
N GLU A 147 22.92 -7.44 14.35
CA GLU A 147 22.26 -8.44 15.21
C GLU A 147 21.06 -9.11 14.53
N LEU A 148 20.26 -8.36 13.78
CA LEU A 148 19.11 -8.90 13.05
C LEU A 148 19.55 -9.85 11.95
N LEU A 149 20.58 -9.49 11.17
CA LEU A 149 21.19 -10.35 10.16
C LEU A 149 21.78 -11.62 10.78
N ASP A 150 22.50 -11.48 11.90
CA ASP A 150 23.05 -12.63 12.65
C ASP A 150 21.94 -13.50 13.27
N ALA A 151 20.75 -12.93 13.49
CA ALA A 151 19.54 -13.63 13.91
C ALA A 151 18.76 -14.28 12.76
N GLY A 152 19.24 -14.16 11.51
CA GLY A 152 18.63 -14.78 10.33
C GLY A 152 17.68 -13.86 9.56
N ALA A 153 17.72 -12.54 9.76
CA ALA A 153 17.02 -11.60 8.89
C ALA A 153 17.46 -11.80 7.43
N ARG A 154 16.49 -11.92 6.52
CA ARG A 154 16.76 -12.10 5.09
C ARG A 154 17.26 -10.82 4.47
N ILE A 155 18.46 -10.86 3.92
CA ILE A 155 19.11 -9.73 3.26
C ILE A 155 18.43 -9.31 1.95
N ASP A 156 17.58 -10.17 1.40
CA ASP A 156 16.87 -10.02 0.13
C ASP A 156 15.36 -9.85 0.29
N VAL A 157 14.87 -9.56 1.52
CA VAL A 157 13.45 -9.31 1.78
C VAL A 157 12.96 -8.14 0.93
N ARG A 158 11.77 -8.29 0.33
CA ARG A 158 11.20 -7.27 -0.56
C ARG A 158 10.04 -6.55 0.11
N ASP A 159 10.03 -5.23 0.04
CA ASP A 159 8.87 -4.42 0.43
C ASP A 159 7.75 -4.47 -0.62
N ASP A 160 6.69 -3.70 -0.40
CA ASP A 160 5.51 -3.67 -1.26
C ASP A 160 5.78 -3.05 -2.64
N GLU A 161 6.91 -2.35 -2.81
CA GLU A 161 7.38 -1.81 -4.10
C GLU A 161 8.41 -2.75 -4.74
N GLY A 162 8.62 -3.93 -4.15
CA GLY A 162 9.59 -4.92 -4.60
C GLY A 162 11.03 -4.56 -4.26
N GLY A 163 11.29 -3.47 -3.55
CA GLY A 163 12.63 -3.02 -3.16
C GLY A 163 13.26 -3.93 -2.11
N THR A 164 14.54 -4.24 -2.28
CA THR A 164 15.36 -4.94 -1.27
C THR A 164 15.84 -3.96 -0.17
N PRO A 165 16.40 -4.43 0.96
CA PRO A 165 16.97 -3.53 1.96
C PRO A 165 18.04 -2.59 1.38
N LEU A 166 18.75 -3.01 0.34
CA LEU A 166 19.72 -2.17 -0.36
C LEU A 166 19.08 -1.07 -1.22
N HIS A 167 17.83 -1.22 -1.67
CA HIS A 167 17.09 -0.09 -2.27
C HIS A 167 16.69 0.91 -1.19
N GLN A 168 16.29 0.43 -0.02
CA GLN A 168 15.84 1.27 1.09
C GLN A 168 16.94 2.21 1.61
N THR A 169 18.22 1.85 1.46
CA THR A 169 19.32 2.77 1.80
C THR A 169 19.32 4.04 0.95
N VAL A 170 18.72 4.02 -0.24
CA VAL A 170 18.57 5.19 -1.11
C VAL A 170 17.46 6.10 -0.61
N ASP A 171 16.36 5.55 -0.10
CA ASP A 171 15.27 6.35 0.47
C ASP A 171 15.71 7.04 1.78
N PHE A 172 16.59 6.39 2.53
CA PHE A 172 17.03 6.84 3.86
C PHE A 172 18.41 7.50 3.87
N TRP A 173 19.07 7.55 2.71
CA TRP A 173 20.44 8.06 2.52
C TRP A 173 21.47 7.41 3.47
N ASP A 174 21.29 6.11 3.75
CA ASP A 174 22.06 5.37 4.77
C ASP A 174 23.22 4.59 4.15
N ALA A 175 24.33 5.30 3.89
CA ALA A 175 25.56 4.69 3.38
C ALA A 175 26.15 3.63 4.32
N PRO A 176 26.19 3.81 5.66
CA PRO A 176 26.62 2.76 6.59
C PRO A 176 25.81 1.46 6.48
N LEU A 177 24.48 1.54 6.34
CA LEU A 177 23.66 0.36 6.10
C LEU A 177 23.96 -0.27 4.74
N ALA A 178 24.17 0.53 3.69
CA ALA A 178 24.55 0.01 2.37
C ALA A 178 25.86 -0.78 2.44
N GLU A 179 26.89 -0.25 3.13
CA GLU A 179 28.17 -0.95 3.33
C GLU A 179 27.98 -2.27 4.09
N LEU A 180 27.17 -2.26 5.17
CA LEU A 180 26.86 -3.47 5.92
C LEU A 180 26.17 -4.53 5.04
N LEU A 181 25.12 -4.16 4.32
CA LEU A 181 24.37 -5.09 3.46
C LEU A 181 25.27 -5.68 2.37
N LEU A 182 26.08 -4.85 1.72
CA LEU A 182 27.02 -5.32 0.68
C LEU A 182 28.10 -6.24 1.26
N ALA A 183 28.65 -5.91 2.44
CA ALA A 183 29.61 -6.77 3.13
C ALA A 183 29.01 -8.13 3.54
N ARG A 184 27.68 -8.19 3.68
CA ARG A 184 26.92 -9.40 4.02
C ARG A 184 26.37 -10.14 2.78
N GLY A 185 26.74 -9.68 1.58
CA GLY A 185 26.42 -10.36 0.32
C GLY A 185 25.09 -9.95 -0.30
N ALA A 186 24.56 -8.76 0.01
CA ALA A 186 23.44 -8.22 -0.73
C ALA A 186 23.79 -8.08 -2.22
N ASP A 187 22.85 -8.44 -3.09
CA ASP A 187 23.03 -8.26 -4.52
C ASP A 187 22.95 -6.77 -4.86
N VAL A 188 24.11 -6.19 -5.20
CA VAL A 188 24.27 -4.77 -5.58
C VAL A 188 23.43 -4.38 -6.81
N ASN A 189 23.03 -5.36 -7.61
CA ASN A 189 22.27 -5.18 -8.84
C ASN A 189 20.87 -5.81 -8.76
N ALA A 190 20.36 -6.08 -7.56
CA ALA A 190 18.99 -6.55 -7.38
C ALA A 190 18.02 -5.56 -8.06
N LEU A 191 16.95 -6.08 -8.68
CA LEU A 191 15.92 -5.25 -9.30
C LEU A 191 14.75 -5.07 -8.36
N ASP A 192 14.21 -3.87 -8.21
CA ASP A 192 12.93 -3.61 -7.53
C ASP A 192 11.71 -3.96 -8.41
N GLY A 193 10.49 -3.66 -7.93
CA GLY A 193 9.25 -3.94 -8.67
C GLY A 193 9.08 -3.11 -9.96
N LEU A 194 9.90 -2.07 -10.15
CA LEU A 194 9.95 -1.27 -11.37
C LEU A 194 11.13 -1.63 -12.27
N GLY A 195 11.92 -2.64 -11.92
CA GLY A 195 13.08 -3.08 -12.70
C GLY A 195 14.31 -2.21 -12.52
N ARG A 196 14.36 -1.38 -11.47
CA ARG A 196 15.50 -0.49 -11.18
C ARG A 196 16.49 -1.19 -10.27
N THR A 197 17.78 -0.88 -10.43
CA THR A 197 18.81 -1.26 -9.45
C THR A 197 18.89 -0.22 -8.32
N PRO A 198 19.54 -0.52 -7.18
CA PRO A 198 19.80 0.50 -6.16
C PRO A 198 20.56 1.71 -6.71
N LEU A 199 21.55 1.50 -7.56
CA LEU A 199 22.31 2.61 -8.17
C LEU A 199 21.47 3.41 -9.17
N GLY A 200 20.66 2.74 -9.99
CA GLY A 200 19.73 3.40 -10.92
C GLY A 200 18.71 4.27 -10.19
N LEU A 201 18.15 3.74 -9.08
CA LEU A 201 17.27 4.49 -8.20
C LEU A 201 17.98 5.73 -7.61
N ALA A 202 19.18 5.56 -7.06
CA ALA A 202 19.93 6.65 -6.44
C ALA A 202 20.28 7.80 -7.41
N LEU A 203 20.73 7.46 -8.62
CA LEU A 203 21.04 8.45 -9.66
C LEU A 203 19.78 9.22 -10.10
N ARG A 204 18.65 8.52 -10.23
CA ARG A 204 17.36 9.15 -10.55
C ARG A 204 16.89 10.07 -9.43
N THR A 205 16.90 9.60 -8.18
CA THR A 205 16.55 10.44 -7.01
C THR A 205 17.44 11.67 -6.92
N ARG A 206 18.74 11.52 -7.20
CA ARG A 206 19.66 12.66 -7.26
C ARG A 206 19.25 13.66 -8.35
N GLN A 207 18.98 13.19 -9.57
CA GLN A 207 18.57 14.05 -10.68
C GLN A 207 17.26 14.78 -10.38
N GLU A 208 16.25 14.08 -9.87
CA GLU A 208 14.98 14.68 -9.46
C GLU A 208 15.22 15.84 -8.46
N ARG A 209 16.03 15.64 -7.42
CA ARG A 209 16.35 16.71 -6.47
C ARG A 209 17.01 17.94 -7.12
N VAL A 210 17.84 17.72 -8.14
CA VAL A 210 18.45 18.80 -8.93
C VAL A 210 17.38 19.57 -9.70
N ASP A 211 16.49 18.87 -10.41
CA ASP A 211 15.45 19.48 -11.24
C ASP A 211 14.44 20.30 -10.40
N TRP A 212 14.13 19.83 -9.19
CA TRP A 212 13.30 20.56 -8.23
C TRP A 212 14.02 21.74 -7.56
N GLY A 213 15.26 22.06 -7.94
CA GLY A 213 16.03 23.18 -7.41
C GLY A 213 16.40 23.03 -5.93
N MET A 214 16.37 21.80 -5.41
CA MET A 214 16.69 21.50 -4.00
C MET A 214 18.20 21.54 -3.69
N GLU A 215 19.02 21.99 -4.63
CA GLU A 215 20.47 22.09 -4.48
C GLU A 215 20.93 23.22 -3.53
N SER A 216 20.15 24.29 -3.36
CA SER A 216 20.68 25.57 -2.82
C SER A 216 20.30 25.95 -1.38
N ILE A 217 19.61 25.09 -0.62
CA ILE A 217 19.23 25.41 0.78
C ILE A 217 20.03 24.57 1.77
N HIS A 218 21.36 24.68 1.79
CA HIS A 218 22.24 24.10 2.83
C HIS A 218 21.80 22.70 3.32
N ASP A 219 21.56 21.77 2.38
CA ASP A 219 20.95 20.48 2.67
C ASP A 219 22.03 19.40 2.88
N PRO A 220 22.25 18.88 4.11
CA PRO A 220 23.11 17.73 4.34
C PRO A 220 22.65 16.45 3.61
N GLY A 221 21.43 16.43 3.06
CA GLY A 221 20.84 15.27 2.40
C GLY A 221 21.47 14.83 1.08
N LEU A 222 21.93 15.78 0.25
CA LEU A 222 22.58 15.45 -1.03
C LEU A 222 23.96 14.82 -0.82
N SER A 223 24.71 15.19 0.24
CA SER A 223 25.98 14.54 0.57
C SER A 223 25.78 13.10 1.03
N ASP A 224 24.74 12.83 1.81
CA ASP A 224 24.46 11.48 2.30
C ASP A 224 23.98 10.56 1.16
N LEU A 225 23.12 11.07 0.25
CA LEU A 225 22.75 10.35 -0.96
C LEU A 225 23.97 10.08 -1.87
N ASN A 226 24.87 11.05 -2.04
CA ASN A 226 26.10 10.85 -2.80
C ASN A 226 27.01 9.80 -2.14
N ALA A 227 27.07 9.73 -0.80
CA ALA A 227 27.81 8.68 -0.11
C ALA A 227 27.22 7.28 -0.39
N VAL A 228 25.89 7.16 -0.47
CA VAL A 228 25.23 5.91 -0.90
C VAL A 228 25.62 5.55 -2.34
N ILE A 229 25.60 6.54 -3.26
CA ILE A 229 26.03 6.34 -4.65
C ILE A 229 27.48 5.83 -4.71
N ASP A 230 28.41 6.48 -4.00
CA ASP A 230 29.82 6.08 -3.95
C ASP A 230 30.00 4.64 -3.42
N VAL A 231 29.22 4.24 -2.41
CA VAL A 231 29.23 2.87 -1.88
C VAL A 231 28.77 1.87 -2.95
N LEU A 232 27.66 2.15 -3.63
CA LEU A 232 27.09 1.28 -4.66
C LEU A 232 28.02 1.16 -5.87
N GLU A 233 28.62 2.27 -6.32
CA GLU A 233 29.59 2.28 -7.43
C GLU A 233 30.84 1.47 -7.09
N ARG A 234 31.43 1.66 -5.89
CA ARG A 234 32.59 0.88 -5.43
C ARG A 234 32.29 -0.62 -5.36
N ALA A 235 31.06 -0.99 -5.06
CA ALA A 235 30.63 -2.39 -5.01
C ALA A 235 30.30 -2.98 -6.39
N GLY A 236 30.47 -2.22 -7.48
CA GLY A 236 30.19 -2.69 -8.84
C GLY A 236 28.71 -2.64 -9.22
N GLY A 237 27.94 -1.79 -8.53
CA GLY A 237 26.57 -1.46 -8.91
C GLY A 237 26.52 -0.87 -10.31
N LYS A 238 25.46 -1.21 -11.05
CA LYS A 238 25.21 -0.70 -12.39
C LYS A 238 23.95 0.14 -12.38
N PRO A 239 23.92 1.31 -13.05
CA PRO A 239 22.69 2.10 -13.16
C PRO A 239 21.53 1.32 -13.78
N ARG A 240 21.84 0.42 -14.72
CA ARG A 240 20.87 -0.42 -15.43
C ARG A 240 21.42 -1.83 -15.60
N VAL A 241 20.55 -2.83 -15.48
CA VAL A 241 20.88 -4.24 -15.76
C VAL A 241 19.76 -4.83 -16.62
N PRO A 242 20.07 -5.29 -17.85
CA PRO A 242 19.09 -5.98 -18.67
C PRO A 242 18.58 -7.24 -17.99
N TYR A 243 17.27 -7.48 -18.04
CA TYR A 243 16.64 -8.67 -17.49
C TYR A 243 15.62 -9.24 -18.47
N ALA A 244 15.39 -10.54 -18.36
CA ALA A 244 14.35 -11.22 -19.11
C ALA A 244 13.03 -11.14 -18.34
N TRP A 245 11.92 -11.01 -19.06
CA TRP A 245 10.60 -11.09 -18.48
C TRP A 245 10.36 -12.48 -17.87
N ASN A 246 9.88 -12.52 -16.63
CA ASN A 246 9.50 -13.77 -15.96
C ASN A 246 8.00 -14.02 -16.13
N GLU A 247 7.63 -14.87 -17.09
CA GLU A 247 6.22 -15.21 -17.35
C GLU A 247 5.47 -15.80 -16.14
N ALA A 248 6.18 -16.45 -15.22
CA ALA A 248 5.61 -17.07 -14.03
C ALA A 248 5.31 -16.07 -12.91
N ASP A 249 5.87 -14.86 -12.97
CA ASP A 249 5.63 -13.79 -12.03
C ASP A 249 4.82 -12.67 -12.68
N PRO A 250 3.49 -12.66 -12.54
CA PRO A 250 2.63 -11.64 -13.13
C PRO A 250 2.78 -10.26 -12.47
N PHE A 251 3.48 -10.17 -11.34
CA PHE A 251 3.69 -8.91 -10.60
C PHE A 251 5.09 -8.34 -10.81
N GLY A 252 6.01 -9.13 -11.38
CA GLY A 252 7.37 -8.72 -11.67
C GLY A 252 7.46 -7.69 -12.80
N PRO A 253 8.54 -6.89 -12.84
CA PRO A 253 8.71 -5.85 -13.85
C PRO A 253 8.73 -6.45 -15.27
N PHE A 254 8.09 -5.74 -16.20
CA PHE A 254 8.03 -6.10 -17.60
C PHE A 254 9.07 -5.28 -18.36
N PRO A 255 10.12 -5.89 -18.94
CA PRO A 255 11.21 -5.16 -19.58
C PRO A 255 10.73 -4.41 -20.83
N VAL A 256 11.27 -3.20 -21.01
CA VAL A 256 10.96 -2.32 -22.15
C VAL A 256 12.23 -1.86 -22.84
N ASP A 257 12.13 -1.61 -24.15
CA ASP A 257 13.16 -0.87 -24.88
C ASP A 257 12.80 0.62 -24.83
N SER A 258 13.38 1.35 -23.87
CA SER A 258 13.13 2.79 -23.69
C SER A 258 13.40 3.60 -24.96
N ALA A 259 14.41 3.23 -25.75
CA ALA A 259 14.76 3.96 -26.97
C ALA A 259 13.70 3.75 -28.07
N ALA A 260 13.26 2.50 -28.26
CA ALA A 260 12.17 2.18 -29.18
C ALA A 260 10.86 2.85 -28.74
N LEU A 261 10.57 2.86 -27.43
CA LEU A 261 9.39 3.50 -26.87
C LEU A 261 9.41 5.02 -27.09
N ARG A 262 10.53 5.69 -26.81
CA ARG A 262 10.71 7.12 -27.09
C ARG A 262 10.51 7.44 -28.57
N ALA A 263 10.99 6.59 -29.47
CA ALA A 263 10.81 6.77 -30.92
C ALA A 263 9.35 6.55 -31.38
N ALA A 264 8.55 5.78 -30.63
CA ALA A 264 7.16 5.50 -30.93
C ALA A 264 6.19 6.56 -30.36
N VAL A 265 6.66 7.43 -29.46
CA VAL A 265 5.88 8.50 -28.82
C VAL A 265 6.13 9.83 -29.54
N PRO A 266 5.12 10.71 -29.70
CA PRO A 266 5.32 12.06 -30.27
C PRO A 266 6.38 12.89 -29.50
N GLU A 267 7.11 13.79 -30.18
CA GLU A 267 8.30 14.49 -29.64
C GLU A 267 8.09 15.17 -28.27
N ASP A 268 6.93 15.79 -28.01
CA ASP A 268 6.61 16.46 -26.74
C ASP A 268 5.76 15.58 -25.78
N GLY A 269 5.66 14.28 -26.05
CA GLY A 269 4.68 13.39 -25.43
C GLY A 269 5.19 12.46 -24.33
N PHE A 270 6.51 12.23 -24.25
CA PHE A 270 7.08 11.22 -23.35
C PHE A 270 7.11 11.72 -21.89
N PRO A 271 6.57 10.95 -20.93
CA PRO A 271 6.33 11.45 -19.57
C PRO A 271 7.56 11.53 -18.66
N PHE A 272 8.73 11.07 -19.12
CA PHE A 272 9.96 11.06 -18.32
C PHE A 272 11.15 11.68 -19.05
N GLU A 273 12.00 12.40 -18.31
CA GLU A 273 13.26 12.91 -18.83
C GLU A 273 14.34 11.81 -18.91
N HIS A 274 14.19 10.75 -18.11
CA HIS A 274 15.09 9.60 -18.05
C HIS A 274 14.54 8.38 -18.79
N ASP A 275 15.41 7.41 -19.06
CA ASP A 275 14.97 6.13 -19.64
C ASP A 275 14.23 5.28 -18.61
N VAL A 276 13.13 4.65 -19.04
CA VAL A 276 12.35 3.73 -18.20
C VAL A 276 12.90 2.31 -18.28
N GLU A 277 12.84 1.57 -17.16
CA GLU A 277 13.33 0.20 -17.02
C GLU A 277 12.24 -0.87 -17.21
N SER A 278 10.98 -0.48 -17.01
CA SER A 278 9.85 -1.40 -17.14
C SER A 278 8.57 -0.71 -17.60
N ALA A 279 7.61 -1.52 -18.06
CA ALA A 279 6.26 -1.05 -18.32
C ALA A 279 5.59 -0.51 -17.06
N GLN A 280 5.85 -1.14 -15.90
CA GLN A 280 5.36 -0.70 -14.59
C GLN A 280 5.88 0.70 -14.26
N GLU A 281 7.14 1.00 -14.54
CA GLU A 281 7.67 2.36 -14.39
C GLU A 281 6.96 3.31 -15.35
N PHE A 282 6.86 2.94 -16.64
CA PHE A 282 6.25 3.80 -17.65
C PHE A 282 4.82 4.21 -17.29
N ILE A 283 4.01 3.28 -16.79
CA ILE A 283 2.59 3.55 -16.46
C ILE A 283 2.41 4.51 -15.28
N THR A 284 3.45 4.69 -14.45
CA THR A 284 3.39 5.68 -13.36
C THR A 284 3.33 7.12 -13.87
N GLY A 285 3.79 7.36 -15.11
CA GLY A 285 3.77 8.66 -15.77
C GLY A 285 2.53 8.91 -16.64
N LEU A 286 1.61 7.95 -16.73
CA LEU A 286 0.41 8.07 -17.57
C LEU A 286 -0.72 8.82 -16.84
N ARG A 287 -0.55 10.13 -16.63
CA ARG A 287 -1.62 10.99 -16.11
C ARG A 287 -2.55 11.42 -17.22
N SER A 288 -3.85 11.53 -16.94
CA SER A 288 -4.82 12.05 -17.92
C SER A 288 -4.78 13.57 -18.00
N ASP A 289 -4.64 14.26 -16.86
CA ASP A 289 -4.74 15.73 -16.76
C ASP A 289 -5.99 16.28 -17.50
N GLY A 290 -7.12 15.58 -17.36
CA GLY A 290 -8.37 15.89 -18.05
C GLY A 290 -8.41 15.53 -19.56
N THR A 291 -7.38 14.88 -20.09
CA THR A 291 -7.30 14.43 -21.50
C THR A 291 -7.02 12.91 -21.60
N PRO A 292 -8.05 12.05 -21.47
CA PRO A 292 -7.90 10.59 -21.49
C PRO A 292 -7.23 9.98 -22.71
N SER A 293 -7.31 10.65 -23.86
CA SER A 293 -6.76 10.15 -25.13
C SER A 293 -5.22 10.08 -25.11
N ARG A 294 -4.56 10.94 -24.35
CA ARG A 294 -3.09 10.99 -24.25
C ARG A 294 -2.52 9.72 -23.59
N PRO A 295 -2.90 9.35 -22.35
CA PRO A 295 -2.36 8.15 -21.72
C PRO A 295 -2.74 6.86 -22.46
N LEU A 296 -3.93 6.78 -23.06
CA LEU A 296 -4.32 5.63 -23.88
C LEU A 296 -3.46 5.51 -25.16
N ALA A 297 -3.09 6.63 -25.80
CA ALA A 297 -2.18 6.62 -26.94
C ALA A 297 -0.75 6.19 -26.53
N LEU A 298 -0.26 6.67 -25.38
CA LEU A 298 1.03 6.26 -24.83
C LEU A 298 1.06 4.77 -24.47
N LEU A 299 -0.01 4.25 -23.86
CA LEU A 299 -0.14 2.82 -23.56
C LEU A 299 -0.20 1.98 -24.84
N ALA A 300 -0.83 2.49 -25.91
CA ALA A 300 -0.81 1.83 -27.23
C ALA A 300 0.59 1.83 -27.86
N ALA A 301 1.34 2.93 -27.75
CA ALA A 301 2.74 2.98 -28.19
C ALA A 301 3.62 1.99 -27.41
N LEU A 302 3.43 1.90 -26.09
CA LEU A 302 4.05 0.86 -25.27
C LEU A 302 3.72 -0.52 -25.83
N ARG A 303 2.45 -0.88 -25.95
CA ARG A 303 2.01 -2.18 -26.52
C ARG A 303 2.69 -2.49 -27.85
N ASP A 304 2.77 -1.53 -28.77
CA ASP A 304 3.29 -1.72 -30.13
C ASP A 304 4.82 -1.87 -30.17
N THR A 305 5.51 -1.50 -29.08
CA THR A 305 6.97 -1.66 -28.92
C THR A 305 7.35 -2.88 -28.10
N LEU A 306 6.39 -3.54 -27.45
CA LEU A 306 6.66 -4.79 -26.73
C LEU A 306 7.02 -5.88 -27.74
N GLY A 307 8.26 -6.35 -27.70
CA GLY A 307 8.78 -7.43 -28.56
C GLY A 307 8.23 -8.82 -28.25
N THR A 308 7.16 -8.90 -27.45
CA THR A 308 6.54 -10.12 -26.93
C THR A 308 5.05 -10.12 -27.27
N PRO A 309 4.44 -11.25 -27.66
CA PRO A 309 3.02 -11.30 -27.99
C PRO A 309 2.12 -11.12 -26.75
N PRO A 310 0.90 -10.56 -26.90
CA PRO A 310 -0.06 -10.46 -25.81
C PRO A 310 -0.54 -11.84 -25.37
N ARG A 311 -0.83 -11.99 -24.07
CA ARG A 311 -1.33 -13.25 -23.50
C ARG A 311 -2.55 -13.05 -22.61
N HIS A 312 -3.35 -14.11 -22.45
CA HIS A 312 -4.39 -14.17 -21.43
C HIS A 312 -3.79 -14.55 -20.07
N LEU A 313 -4.03 -13.75 -19.03
CA LEU A 313 -3.62 -14.03 -17.66
C LEU A 313 -4.86 -14.13 -16.77
N ARG A 314 -4.97 -15.22 -16.00
CA ARG A 314 -6.03 -15.39 -15.00
C ARG A 314 -5.45 -15.40 -13.58
N LEU A 315 -5.89 -14.48 -12.74
CA LEU A 315 -5.51 -14.35 -11.34
C LEU A 315 -6.68 -14.75 -10.43
N LYS A 316 -6.36 -15.28 -9.24
CA LYS A 316 -7.37 -15.56 -8.20
C LYS A 316 -7.51 -14.35 -7.28
N GLY A 317 -8.75 -13.92 -7.05
CA GLY A 317 -9.10 -12.86 -6.08
C GLY A 317 -9.63 -13.43 -4.75
N PRO A 318 -10.03 -12.55 -3.81
CA PRO A 318 -9.94 -11.09 -3.89
C PRO A 318 -8.47 -10.63 -3.93
N LEU A 319 -8.18 -9.65 -4.78
CA LEU A 319 -6.83 -9.15 -5.02
C LEU A 319 -6.78 -7.64 -4.73
N THR A 320 -5.82 -7.23 -3.91
CA THR A 320 -5.50 -5.82 -3.68
C THR A 320 -4.10 -5.55 -4.23
N LEU A 321 -4.00 -4.59 -5.16
CA LEU A 321 -2.77 -4.20 -5.81
C LEU A 321 -2.22 -2.93 -5.16
N ASN A 322 -1.18 -3.09 -4.33
CA ASN A 322 -0.52 -2.00 -3.60
C ASN A 322 0.71 -1.42 -4.32
N GLY A 323 1.05 -1.95 -5.50
CA GLY A 323 2.16 -1.52 -6.36
C GLY A 323 1.70 -1.35 -7.81
N PRO A 324 2.46 -0.62 -8.66
CA PRO A 324 2.13 -0.48 -10.07
C PRO A 324 2.00 -1.84 -10.77
N PHE A 325 0.93 -2.02 -11.54
CA PHE A 325 0.63 -3.29 -12.20
C PHE A 325 0.44 -3.10 -13.71
N PHE A 326 1.21 -3.86 -14.49
CA PHE A 326 1.11 -3.87 -15.94
C PHE A 326 0.90 -5.30 -16.46
N HIS A 327 -0.03 -5.47 -17.40
CA HIS A 327 -0.16 -6.72 -18.14
C HIS A 327 -0.33 -6.50 -19.65
N HIS A 328 0.44 -7.25 -20.43
CA HIS A 328 0.34 -7.26 -21.89
C HIS A 328 -0.61 -8.38 -22.38
N GLY A 329 -1.81 -7.99 -22.79
CA GLY A 329 -2.89 -8.86 -23.27
C GLY A 329 -4.12 -8.80 -22.36
N ASP A 330 -4.92 -9.87 -22.36
CA ASP A 330 -6.15 -9.95 -21.59
C ASP A 330 -5.87 -10.34 -20.13
N LEU A 331 -6.54 -9.69 -19.19
CA LEU A 331 -6.48 -9.97 -17.76
C LEU A 331 -7.85 -10.39 -17.23
N GLU A 332 -7.89 -11.53 -16.53
CA GLU A 332 -9.08 -12.05 -15.86
C GLU A 332 -8.79 -12.22 -14.35
N VAL A 333 -9.64 -11.67 -13.50
CA VAL A 333 -9.56 -11.81 -12.03
C VAL A 333 -10.79 -12.54 -11.53
N ASP A 334 -10.57 -13.70 -10.91
CA ASP A 334 -11.61 -14.53 -10.30
C ASP A 334 -11.92 -14.05 -8.88
N GLY A 335 -12.68 -12.96 -8.76
CA GLY A 335 -13.05 -12.31 -7.49
C GLY A 335 -13.02 -10.79 -7.59
N HIS A 336 -12.87 -10.12 -6.44
CA HIS A 336 -12.73 -8.66 -6.36
C HIS A 336 -11.33 -8.20 -6.78
N LEU A 337 -11.23 -7.02 -7.38
CA LEU A 337 -9.97 -6.34 -7.69
C LEU A 337 -10.00 -4.93 -7.09
N ASP A 338 -9.09 -4.65 -6.17
CA ASP A 338 -8.86 -3.34 -5.54
C ASP A 338 -7.52 -2.77 -6.04
N ILE A 339 -7.59 -1.72 -6.83
CA ILE A 339 -6.47 -1.02 -7.45
C ILE A 339 -6.14 0.20 -6.60
N ARG A 340 -4.89 0.28 -6.12
CA ARG A 340 -4.42 1.40 -5.29
C ARG A 340 -3.19 2.12 -5.83
N ARG A 341 -2.70 1.70 -6.99
CA ARG A 341 -1.53 2.22 -7.68
C ARG A 341 -1.75 2.19 -9.20
N PRO A 342 -0.93 2.90 -9.99
CA PRO A 342 -1.00 2.87 -11.45
C PRO A 342 -1.23 1.46 -12.01
N PHE A 343 -2.24 1.33 -12.86
CA PHE A 343 -2.67 0.04 -13.41
C PHE A 343 -2.86 0.16 -14.91
N ALA A 344 -2.31 -0.78 -15.67
CA ALA A 344 -2.53 -0.81 -17.09
C ALA A 344 -2.63 -2.21 -17.68
N VAL A 345 -3.59 -2.39 -18.60
CA VAL A 345 -3.80 -3.63 -19.35
C VAL A 345 -3.93 -3.29 -20.84
N THR A 346 -3.14 -3.96 -21.68
CA THR A 346 -3.17 -3.67 -23.13
C THR A 346 -4.26 -4.42 -23.90
N GLY A 347 -4.99 -5.32 -23.24
CA GLY A 347 -6.15 -6.04 -23.77
C GLY A 347 -7.39 -5.79 -22.92
N ASN A 348 -8.26 -6.80 -22.81
CA ASN A 348 -9.50 -6.73 -22.03
C ASN A 348 -9.24 -6.97 -20.53
N LEU A 349 -10.05 -6.35 -19.67
CA LEU A 349 -10.08 -6.58 -18.24
C LEU A 349 -11.41 -7.22 -17.84
N ILE A 350 -11.36 -8.43 -17.27
CA ILE A 350 -12.53 -9.15 -16.78
C ILE A 350 -12.37 -9.37 -15.28
N VAL A 351 -13.29 -8.84 -14.48
CA VAL A 351 -13.31 -9.00 -13.02
C VAL A 351 -14.62 -9.69 -12.63
N HIS A 352 -14.53 -10.91 -12.09
CA HIS A 352 -15.69 -11.69 -11.64
C HIS A 352 -16.18 -11.23 -10.25
N GLY A 353 -16.33 -9.91 -10.08
CA GLY A 353 -16.70 -9.27 -8.83
C GLY A 353 -16.68 -7.75 -8.95
N VAL A 354 -16.64 -7.08 -7.80
CA VAL A 354 -16.37 -5.64 -7.69
C VAL A 354 -14.96 -5.30 -8.19
N LEU A 355 -14.88 -4.37 -9.13
CA LEU A 355 -13.68 -3.66 -9.54
C LEU A 355 -13.67 -2.30 -8.83
N ASP A 356 -12.62 -2.04 -8.08
CA ASP A 356 -12.48 -0.84 -7.29
C ASP A 356 -11.14 -0.17 -7.58
N ASP A 357 -11.18 1.12 -7.87
CA ASP A 357 -10.06 2.02 -7.91
C ASP A 357 -10.18 3.01 -6.74
N ASN A 358 -9.51 2.69 -5.63
CA ASN A 358 -9.52 3.46 -4.37
C ASN A 358 -8.28 4.37 -4.22
N GLY A 359 -7.49 4.52 -5.27
CA GLY A 359 -6.28 5.32 -5.21
C GLY A 359 -6.53 6.69 -5.80
N ASN A 360 -6.60 7.73 -4.96
CA ASN A 360 -6.80 9.12 -5.41
C ASN A 360 -5.77 9.59 -6.47
N ASP A 361 -4.62 8.92 -6.55
CA ASP A 361 -3.56 9.16 -7.56
C ASP A 361 -3.28 7.92 -8.43
N SER A 362 -4.23 7.00 -8.61
CA SER A 362 -4.05 5.74 -9.36
C SER A 362 -4.63 5.82 -10.77
N PRO A 363 -3.80 6.11 -11.79
CA PRO A 363 -4.25 6.10 -13.16
C PRO A 363 -4.50 4.66 -13.59
N VAL A 364 -5.73 4.37 -14.00
CA VAL A 364 -6.15 3.08 -14.53
C VAL A 364 -6.36 3.22 -16.03
N HIS A 365 -5.66 2.39 -16.82
CA HIS A 365 -5.71 2.44 -18.27
C HIS A 365 -5.94 1.06 -18.89
N VAL A 366 -7.01 0.90 -19.67
CA VAL A 366 -7.35 -0.36 -20.34
C VAL A 366 -7.55 -0.11 -21.83
N LEU A 367 -6.78 -0.80 -22.69
CA LEU A 367 -6.91 -0.63 -24.15
C LEU A 367 -8.05 -1.43 -24.79
N GLY A 368 -8.56 -2.47 -24.11
CA GLY A 368 -9.73 -3.24 -24.52
C GLY A 368 -10.99 -2.86 -23.73
N ASP A 369 -11.89 -3.83 -23.60
CA ASP A 369 -13.13 -3.67 -22.83
C ASP A 369 -12.92 -4.00 -21.35
N VAL A 370 -13.74 -3.41 -20.48
CA VAL A 370 -13.84 -3.77 -19.06
C VAL A 370 -15.15 -4.49 -18.80
N ARG A 371 -15.10 -5.64 -18.11
CA ARG A 371 -16.29 -6.37 -17.65
C ARG A 371 -16.21 -6.62 -16.17
N CYS A 372 -17.23 -6.22 -15.42
CA CYS A 372 -17.27 -6.42 -13.97
C CYS A 372 -18.70 -6.58 -13.45
N HIS A 373 -18.83 -6.96 -12.18
CA HIS A 373 -20.13 -6.91 -11.50
C HIS A 373 -20.49 -5.45 -11.19
N ALA A 374 -19.59 -4.72 -10.54
CA ALA A 374 -19.73 -3.29 -10.27
C ALA A 374 -18.35 -2.62 -10.34
N LEU A 375 -18.35 -1.34 -10.69
CA LEU A 375 -17.17 -0.50 -10.79
C LEU A 375 -17.30 0.70 -9.85
N PHE A 376 -16.32 0.89 -8.97
CA PHE A 376 -16.07 2.14 -8.27
C PHE A 376 -14.75 2.73 -8.75
N SER A 377 -14.71 4.04 -8.98
CA SER A 377 -13.47 4.75 -9.20
C SER A 377 -13.47 6.10 -8.51
N SER A 378 -12.39 6.37 -7.78
CA SER A 378 -12.06 7.67 -7.21
C SER A 378 -10.88 8.37 -7.88
N GLY A 379 -10.37 7.83 -8.99
CA GLY A 379 -9.19 8.32 -9.71
C GLY A 379 -9.42 8.43 -11.22
N ASP A 380 -8.34 8.60 -11.99
CA ASP A 380 -8.41 8.63 -13.46
C ASP A 380 -8.59 7.22 -14.02
N PHE A 381 -9.78 6.91 -14.53
CA PHE A 381 -10.12 5.59 -15.07
C PHE A 381 -10.44 5.67 -16.56
N ASN A 382 -9.52 5.20 -17.39
CA ASN A 382 -9.59 5.38 -18.84
C ASN A 382 -9.64 4.03 -19.55
N VAL A 383 -10.73 3.81 -20.27
CA VAL A 383 -10.98 2.62 -21.06
C VAL A 383 -11.08 3.05 -22.52
N LYS A 384 -10.32 2.42 -23.40
CA LYS A 384 -10.42 2.70 -24.84
C LYS A 384 -11.67 2.07 -25.46
N GLY A 385 -12.14 0.94 -24.93
CA GLY A 385 -13.35 0.24 -25.37
C GLY A 385 -14.56 0.51 -24.46
N ASP A 386 -15.42 -0.49 -24.34
CA ASP A 386 -16.67 -0.40 -23.56
C ASP A 386 -16.46 -0.86 -22.10
N ILE A 387 -17.23 -0.27 -21.18
CA ILE A 387 -17.40 -0.75 -19.81
C ILE A 387 -18.74 -1.48 -19.71
N HIS A 388 -18.71 -2.75 -19.32
CA HIS A 388 -19.88 -3.56 -19.01
C HIS A 388 -19.89 -3.93 -17.53
N ALA A 389 -20.60 -3.14 -16.72
CA ALA A 389 -20.92 -3.49 -15.34
C ALA A 389 -22.31 -4.13 -15.27
N ARG A 390 -22.47 -5.17 -14.46
CA ARG A 390 -23.80 -5.78 -14.27
C ARG A 390 -24.75 -4.85 -13.50
N ASP A 391 -24.27 -4.29 -12.41
CA ASP A 391 -25.10 -3.61 -11.42
C ASP A 391 -24.83 -2.10 -11.39
N ILE A 392 -23.64 -1.67 -10.95
CA ILE A 392 -23.37 -0.25 -10.65
C ILE A 392 -22.04 0.18 -11.26
N VAL A 393 -22.00 1.36 -11.87
CA VAL A 393 -20.78 2.15 -12.11
C VAL A 393 -20.89 3.43 -11.30
N MET A 394 -19.88 3.72 -10.50
CA MET A 394 -19.81 4.92 -9.68
C MET A 394 -18.46 5.61 -9.86
N GLY A 395 -18.51 6.86 -10.31
CA GLY A 395 -17.39 7.79 -10.27
C GLY A 395 -17.59 8.77 -9.13
N TYR A 396 -16.62 8.86 -8.23
CA TYR A 396 -16.59 9.79 -7.09
C TYR A 396 -15.29 10.59 -7.10
N TYR A 397 -15.28 11.77 -6.47
CA TYR A 397 -14.10 12.63 -6.21
C TYR A 397 -13.75 13.67 -7.30
N ASN A 398 -13.54 14.90 -6.84
CA ASN A 398 -13.33 16.12 -7.64
C ASN A 398 -12.18 16.00 -8.65
N ASP A 399 -12.44 16.47 -9.87
CA ASP A 399 -11.47 16.71 -10.95
C ASP A 399 -10.85 15.45 -11.60
N HIS A 400 -11.40 14.26 -11.34
CA HIS A 400 -11.02 13.03 -12.05
C HIS A 400 -11.98 12.66 -13.18
N SER A 401 -11.46 11.84 -14.11
CA SER A 401 -12.20 11.43 -15.31
C SER A 401 -12.40 9.92 -15.38
N LEU A 402 -13.64 9.53 -15.70
CA LEU A 402 -13.99 8.16 -16.05
C LEU A 402 -14.39 8.14 -17.53
N SER A 403 -13.51 7.59 -18.38
CA SER A 403 -13.67 7.60 -19.83
C SER A 403 -13.81 6.18 -20.41
N ALA A 404 -14.70 6.06 -21.38
CA ALA A 404 -14.97 4.84 -22.15
C ALA A 404 -15.67 5.21 -23.46
N ASP A 405 -15.73 4.28 -24.42
CA ASP A 405 -16.61 4.45 -25.59
C ASP A 405 -18.08 4.43 -25.15
N THR A 406 -18.51 3.33 -24.53
CA THR A 406 -19.85 3.17 -23.95
C THR A 406 -19.78 2.60 -22.52
N ILE A 407 -20.65 3.08 -21.63
CA ILE A 407 -20.88 2.47 -20.31
C ILE A 407 -22.24 1.78 -20.29
N HIS A 408 -22.22 0.47 -20.08
CA HIS A 408 -23.39 -0.37 -19.85
C HIS A 408 -23.50 -0.76 -18.38
N ALA A 409 -24.58 -0.36 -17.71
CA ALA A 409 -24.84 -0.72 -16.32
C ALA A 409 -26.34 -0.69 -15.99
N ARG A 410 -26.74 -1.28 -14.86
CA ARG A 410 -28.08 -1.02 -14.34
C ARG A 410 -28.18 0.39 -13.76
N VAL A 411 -27.16 0.83 -13.03
CA VAL A 411 -27.07 2.19 -12.46
C VAL A 411 -25.72 2.81 -12.78
N VAL A 412 -25.74 4.08 -13.20
CA VAL A 412 -24.54 4.93 -13.28
C VAL A 412 -24.71 6.11 -12.34
N ILE A 413 -23.70 6.36 -11.51
CA ILE A 413 -23.65 7.47 -10.55
C ILE A 413 -22.37 8.27 -10.78
N SER A 414 -22.50 9.58 -10.97
CA SER A 414 -21.41 10.55 -11.12
C SER A 414 -21.58 11.63 -10.06
N VAL A 415 -20.65 11.71 -9.10
CA VAL A 415 -20.62 12.77 -8.08
C VAL A 415 -19.29 13.49 -8.21
N ASP A 416 -19.33 14.71 -8.77
CA ASP A 416 -18.17 15.56 -9.10
C ASP A 416 -17.07 14.90 -9.97
N HIS A 417 -17.36 13.73 -10.54
CA HIS A 417 -16.46 12.94 -11.40
C HIS A 417 -16.91 13.08 -12.87
N ASP A 418 -16.03 13.54 -13.77
CA ASP A 418 -16.40 13.78 -15.17
C ASP A 418 -16.47 12.46 -15.96
N ILE A 419 -17.69 12.01 -16.25
CA ILE A 419 -17.91 10.84 -17.11
C ILE A 419 -17.84 11.27 -18.58
N MET A 420 -16.88 10.71 -19.30
CA MET A 420 -16.64 10.93 -20.73
C MET A 420 -16.96 9.66 -21.53
N ALA A 421 -18.24 9.29 -21.64
CA ALA A 421 -18.71 8.10 -22.35
C ALA A 421 -20.16 8.20 -22.82
N ASP A 422 -20.57 7.36 -23.78
CA ASP A 422 -21.99 7.11 -24.07
C ASP A 422 -22.61 6.23 -22.97
N VAL A 423 -23.54 6.77 -22.17
CA VAL A 423 -24.13 6.03 -21.04
C VAL A 423 -25.40 5.31 -21.45
N LYS A 424 -25.40 3.97 -21.32
CA LYS A 424 -26.53 3.07 -21.54
C LYS A 424 -26.91 2.38 -20.24
N ALA A 425 -27.67 3.08 -19.39
CA ALA A 425 -28.10 2.60 -18.08
C ALA A 425 -29.63 2.59 -17.88
N GLU A 426 -30.14 1.71 -16.98
CA GLU A 426 -31.55 1.78 -16.55
C GLU A 426 -31.80 3.05 -15.73
N HIS A 427 -30.81 3.46 -14.93
CA HIS A 427 -30.84 4.65 -14.09
C HIS A 427 -29.50 5.39 -14.16
N GLU A 428 -29.55 6.70 -14.32
CA GLU A 428 -28.38 7.58 -14.36
C GLU A 428 -28.57 8.74 -13.37
N PHE A 429 -27.53 8.99 -12.56
CA PHE A 429 -27.51 10.03 -11.54
C PHE A 429 -26.21 10.83 -11.65
N GLY A 430 -26.28 12.16 -11.62
CA GLY A 430 -25.11 13.00 -11.40
C GLY A 430 -25.37 14.50 -11.49
N ASP A 431 -24.35 15.33 -11.24
CA ASP A 431 -24.49 16.80 -11.09
C ASP A 431 -25.00 17.51 -12.33
N ARG A 432 -24.78 16.92 -13.51
CA ARG A 432 -25.32 17.41 -14.79
C ARG A 432 -26.83 17.18 -14.92
N ILE A 433 -27.43 16.31 -14.10
CA ILE A 433 -28.86 15.98 -14.12
C ILE A 433 -29.58 16.76 -13.02
N ARG A 434 -29.80 18.07 -13.24
CA ARG A 434 -30.67 18.85 -12.36
C ARG A 434 -32.10 18.32 -12.44
N PRO A 435 -32.77 18.02 -11.31
CA PRO A 435 -34.19 17.70 -11.32
C PRO A 435 -34.95 18.83 -12.02
N ARG A 436 -35.86 18.50 -12.94
CA ARG A 436 -36.79 19.51 -13.47
C ARG A 436 -37.76 19.91 -12.37
N ASP A 437 -38.31 21.13 -12.45
CA ASP A 437 -39.32 21.60 -11.48
C ASP A 437 -40.45 20.57 -11.31
N GLY A 438 -40.57 19.99 -10.11
CA GLY A 438 -41.56 18.97 -9.76
C GLY A 438 -41.11 17.50 -9.85
N GLU A 439 -39.85 17.21 -10.20
CA GLU A 439 -39.28 15.86 -10.11
C GLU A 439 -38.80 15.51 -8.70
N ASP A 440 -38.92 14.22 -8.33
CA ASP A 440 -38.39 13.69 -7.06
C ASP A 440 -36.87 13.90 -6.98
N SER A 441 -36.37 14.32 -5.81
CA SER A 441 -34.94 14.53 -5.57
C SER A 441 -34.11 13.27 -5.89
N VAL A 442 -32.84 13.46 -6.29
CA VAL A 442 -31.88 12.36 -6.51
C VAL A 442 -31.88 11.41 -5.31
N ALA A 443 -31.87 11.98 -4.09
CA ALA A 443 -31.96 11.26 -2.83
C ALA A 443 -33.18 10.32 -2.75
N LYS A 444 -34.38 10.83 -3.08
CA LYS A 444 -35.61 10.04 -3.04
C LYS A 444 -35.62 8.91 -4.07
N ARG A 445 -35.09 9.16 -5.28
CA ARG A 445 -34.97 8.15 -6.34
C ARG A 445 -33.98 7.04 -5.96
N LEU A 446 -32.84 7.40 -5.37
CA LEU A 446 -31.87 6.43 -4.84
C LEU A 446 -32.48 5.60 -3.70
N ARG A 447 -33.21 6.22 -2.75
CA ARG A 447 -33.91 5.50 -1.66
C ARG A 447 -35.01 4.56 -2.17
N ALA A 448 -35.64 4.86 -3.31
CA ALA A 448 -36.60 3.97 -3.95
C ALA A 448 -35.94 2.76 -4.63
N LEU A 449 -34.69 2.91 -5.07
CA LEU A 449 -33.94 1.89 -5.79
C LEU A 449 -33.15 0.96 -4.86
N PHE A 450 -32.46 1.53 -3.87
CA PHE A 450 -31.57 0.81 -2.98
C PHE A 450 -32.24 0.41 -1.65
N VAL A 451 -31.72 -0.65 -1.05
CA VAL A 451 -32.16 -1.14 0.27
C VAL A 451 -31.80 -0.12 1.37
N PRO A 452 -32.57 -0.01 2.47
CA PRO A 452 -32.28 0.95 3.55
C PRO A 452 -30.86 0.87 4.14
N GLU A 453 -30.25 -0.31 4.11
CA GLU A 453 -28.95 -0.61 4.73
C GLU A 453 -27.74 0.02 4.01
N VAL A 454 -27.93 0.69 2.87
CA VAL A 454 -26.85 1.48 2.22
C VAL A 454 -26.90 2.95 2.61
N PHE A 455 -27.85 3.36 3.45
CA PHE A 455 -28.03 4.74 3.90
C PHE A 455 -27.63 4.88 5.37
N ARG A 456 -26.95 5.98 5.72
CA ARG A 456 -26.64 6.31 7.12
C ARG A 456 -27.91 6.69 7.88
N GLU A 457 -27.96 6.39 9.18
CA GLU A 457 -29.00 6.93 10.07
C GLU A 457 -28.84 8.45 10.16
N GLU A 458 -29.94 9.18 9.99
CA GLU A 458 -29.95 10.66 10.06
C GLU A 458 -29.51 11.12 11.45
N ALA A 459 -28.42 11.88 11.54
CA ALA A 459 -27.98 12.49 12.78
C ALA A 459 -29.02 13.55 13.21
N PRO A 460 -29.54 13.52 14.45
CA PRO A 460 -30.55 14.48 14.87
C PRO A 460 -29.97 15.90 14.92
N GLY A 461 -30.46 16.79 14.05
CA GLY A 461 -30.15 18.22 14.08
C GLY A 461 -29.50 18.82 12.83
N ASN A 462 -29.34 18.08 11.73
CA ASN A 462 -28.97 18.66 10.43
C ASN A 462 -30.25 19.00 9.65
N GLU A 463 -30.59 20.29 9.57
CA GLU A 463 -31.77 20.81 8.86
C GLU A 463 -31.54 20.96 7.34
N ASP A 464 -30.38 20.53 6.81
CA ASP A 464 -30.13 20.41 5.37
C ASP A 464 -30.72 19.08 4.85
N GLU A 465 -32.05 19.04 4.71
CA GLU A 465 -32.86 17.83 4.43
C GLU A 465 -32.72 17.21 3.03
N ASP A 466 -31.79 17.63 2.15
CA ASP A 466 -31.80 17.23 0.73
C ASP A 466 -30.62 16.39 0.22
N GLU A 467 -29.58 16.13 1.02
CA GLU A 467 -28.45 15.31 0.58
C GLU A 467 -28.56 13.88 1.10
N ALA A 468 -28.80 12.93 0.19
CA ALA A 468 -28.68 11.52 0.51
C ALA A 468 -27.23 11.21 0.89
N LEU A 469 -26.95 11.11 2.19
CA LEU A 469 -25.74 10.45 2.68
C LEU A 469 -25.95 8.93 2.59
N TYR A 470 -26.07 8.40 1.36
CA TYR A 470 -25.79 6.98 1.15
C TYR A 470 -24.28 6.79 1.34
N ASP A 471 -23.89 5.71 1.99
CA ASP A 471 -22.49 5.42 2.26
C ASP A 471 -21.97 4.55 1.11
N GLU A 472 -21.13 5.13 0.25
CA GLU A 472 -20.54 4.45 -0.89
C GLU A 472 -19.68 3.25 -0.47
N HIS A 473 -19.03 3.33 0.70
CA HIS A 473 -18.27 2.22 1.25
C HIS A 473 -19.21 1.07 1.61
N ASP A 474 -20.32 1.34 2.33
CA ASP A 474 -21.30 0.31 2.69
C ASP A 474 -21.97 -0.31 1.45
N LEU A 475 -22.27 0.49 0.42
CA LEU A 475 -22.84 0.00 -0.84
C LEU A 475 -21.93 -1.04 -1.50
N PHE A 476 -20.66 -0.70 -1.71
CA PHE A 476 -19.69 -1.59 -2.35
C PHE A 476 -19.29 -2.76 -1.44
N ASP A 477 -19.30 -2.58 -0.13
CA ASP A 477 -19.10 -3.66 0.83
C ASP A 477 -20.22 -4.71 0.78
N ARG A 478 -21.47 -4.29 0.63
CA ARG A 478 -22.59 -5.22 0.43
C ARG A 478 -22.45 -5.99 -0.88
N LEU A 479 -22.06 -5.33 -1.96
CA LEU A 479 -21.78 -5.98 -3.25
C LEU A 479 -20.68 -7.03 -3.12
N ARG A 480 -19.58 -6.73 -2.40
CA ARG A 480 -18.51 -7.68 -2.10
C ARG A 480 -19.01 -8.90 -1.32
N LYS A 481 -19.91 -8.67 -0.37
CA LYS A 481 -20.51 -9.73 0.46
C LYS A 481 -21.61 -10.52 -0.28
N GLY A 482 -21.92 -10.16 -1.54
CA GLY A 482 -23.01 -10.77 -2.31
C GLY A 482 -24.40 -10.46 -1.73
N LEU A 483 -24.51 -9.40 -0.91
CA LEU A 483 -25.76 -8.98 -0.29
C LEU A 483 -26.59 -8.15 -1.28
N PRO A 484 -27.92 -8.20 -1.19
CA PRO A 484 -28.77 -7.35 -2.01
C PRO A 484 -28.50 -5.86 -1.75
N VAL A 485 -28.32 -5.11 -2.83
CA VAL A 485 -28.25 -3.64 -2.79
C VAL A 485 -29.50 -2.99 -3.39
N PHE A 486 -30.20 -3.68 -4.29
CA PHE A 486 -31.45 -3.22 -4.87
C PHE A 486 -32.64 -3.75 -4.08
N ARG A 487 -33.68 -2.93 -3.97
CA ARG A 487 -34.99 -3.42 -3.52
C ARG A 487 -35.55 -4.41 -4.55
N GLU A 488 -36.27 -5.42 -4.07
CA GLU A 488 -37.04 -6.31 -4.94
C GLU A 488 -38.07 -5.46 -5.70
N ARG A 489 -38.15 -5.62 -7.04
CA ARG A 489 -39.24 -5.00 -7.80
C ARG A 489 -40.55 -5.62 -7.28
N PRO A 490 -41.56 -4.81 -6.91
CA PRO A 490 -42.84 -5.32 -6.45
C PRO A 490 -43.56 -6.17 -7.49
#